data_AF-A0A438C8X0-F1
#
_entry.id   AF-A0A438C8X0-F1
#
_cell.length_a   1.000
_cell.length_b   1.000
_cell.length_c   1.000
_cell.angle_alpha   90.00
_cell.angle_beta   90.00
_cell.angle_gamma   90.00
#
_symmetry.space_group_name_H-M   'P 1'
#
loop_
_entity.id
_entity.type
_entity.pdbx_description
1 polymer ?
#
loop_
_entity_poly.entity_id
_entity_poly.type
_entity_poly.pdbx_seq_one_letter_code
_entity_poly.pdbx_strand_id
1 'polypeptide(L)'
;MFFSVGANGSGKTNFFHAIRFVLSDLFQNLRSEDRHALLHEGAGHQVLSAFVEIVFDNSDNRIPVIFGLLPLCDAHLDKVDKEEVRLRRTIGLKKDEYFLDGKHITKTEVMNLLESAGFSRSNPYYVVQQGKIASLTLMKDSERLDLLKEIGGTRVYEERRRESLKIMQETGNKRKQIIQVVQYLDERLKELDEEKEELRKYQQLDKQRKSLEYTIYDKELHDARHKLGEVSSFRCLDYKDVNCFYHSCSSPLYFLHGVLTMVLV
;
A
#
# COMPACT_ATOMS: atom_id res chain seq x y z
N MET A 1 -43.78 3.93 -33.15
CA MET A 1 -44.42 2.95 -32.24
C MET A 1 -44.46 1.62 -32.98
N PHE A 2 -43.73 0.62 -32.50
CA PHE A 2 -43.70 -0.72 -33.12
C PHE A 2 -44.70 -1.63 -32.39
N PHE A 3 -45.51 -2.36 -33.14
CA PHE A 3 -46.48 -3.31 -32.58
C PHE A 3 -46.08 -4.73 -32.94
N SER A 4 -46.06 -5.62 -31.94
CA SER A 4 -45.91 -7.06 -32.16
C SER A 4 -47.26 -7.74 -31.96
N VAL A 5 -47.79 -8.37 -33.01
CA VAL A 5 -49.09 -9.05 -33.02
C VAL A 5 -48.89 -10.55 -33.24
N GLY A 6 -49.79 -11.39 -32.70
CA GLY A 6 -49.82 -12.83 -32.95
C GLY A 6 -50.43 -13.62 -31.79
N ALA A 7 -50.57 -14.93 -31.99
CA ALA A 7 -51.35 -15.80 -31.12
C ALA A 7 -50.87 -15.85 -29.66
N ASN A 8 -51.78 -16.15 -28.74
CA ASN A 8 -51.42 -16.44 -27.34
C ASN A 8 -50.44 -17.62 -27.30
N GLY A 9 -49.34 -17.46 -26.57
CA GLY A 9 -48.28 -18.47 -26.51
C GLY A 9 -47.27 -18.43 -27.67
N SER A 10 -47.36 -17.48 -28.61
CA SER A 10 -46.39 -17.33 -29.73
C SER A 10 -45.00 -16.83 -29.33
N GLY A 11 -44.67 -16.75 -28.04
CA GLY A 11 -43.34 -16.34 -27.57
C GLY A 11 -43.09 -14.83 -27.50
N LYS A 12 -44.11 -13.99 -27.60
CA LYS A 12 -43.97 -12.51 -27.48
C LYS A 12 -43.33 -12.11 -26.16
N THR A 13 -43.77 -12.73 -25.07
CA THR A 13 -43.20 -12.49 -23.74
C THR A 13 -41.72 -12.88 -23.72
N ASN A 14 -41.34 -13.99 -24.35
CA ASN A 14 -39.94 -14.44 -24.43
C ASN A 14 -39.06 -13.44 -25.19
N PHE A 15 -39.59 -12.79 -26.23
CA PHE A 15 -38.88 -11.71 -26.94
C PHE A 15 -38.55 -10.52 -26.01
N PHE A 16 -39.52 -10.04 -25.23
CA PHE A 16 -39.26 -8.99 -24.23
C PHE A 16 -38.33 -9.46 -23.11
N HIS A 17 -38.41 -10.73 -22.71
CA HIS A 17 -37.47 -11.33 -21.77
C HIS A 17 -36.04 -11.34 -22.32
N ALA A 18 -35.84 -11.61 -23.61
CA ALA A 18 -34.52 -11.59 -24.25
C ALA A 18 -33.90 -10.18 -24.28
N ILE A 19 -34.70 -9.14 -24.59
CA ILE A 19 -34.24 -7.75 -24.52
C ILE A 19 -33.84 -7.39 -23.09
N ARG A 20 -34.71 -7.73 -22.12
CA ARG A 20 -34.45 -7.48 -20.71
C ARG A 20 -33.25 -8.25 -20.17
N PHE A 21 -33.00 -9.44 -20.71
CA PHE A 21 -31.85 -10.26 -20.34
C PHE A 21 -30.52 -9.54 -20.61
N VAL A 22 -30.42 -8.74 -21.67
CA VAL A 22 -29.22 -7.94 -21.94
C VAL A 22 -29.19 -6.65 -21.11
N LEU A 23 -30.34 -5.98 -20.98
CA LEU A 23 -30.42 -4.62 -20.44
C LEU A 23 -30.63 -4.51 -18.92
N SER A 24 -30.93 -5.60 -18.21
CA SER A 24 -31.41 -5.52 -16.82
C SER A 24 -30.62 -6.39 -15.84
N ASP A 25 -30.56 -5.90 -14.60
CA ASP A 25 -29.88 -6.52 -13.46
C ASP A 25 -30.58 -7.76 -12.89
N LEU A 26 -31.79 -8.08 -13.34
CA LEU A 26 -32.59 -9.16 -12.73
C LEU A 26 -32.01 -10.55 -12.94
N PHE A 27 -31.24 -10.73 -14.01
CA PHE A 27 -30.63 -12.00 -14.37
C PHE A 27 -29.18 -12.11 -13.88
N GLN A 28 -28.79 -11.33 -12.87
CA GLN A 28 -27.41 -11.30 -12.36
C GLN A 28 -27.08 -12.47 -11.44
N ASN A 29 -28.02 -12.91 -10.61
CA ASN A 29 -27.80 -13.92 -9.57
C ASN A 29 -28.56 -15.21 -9.88
N LEU A 30 -28.55 -15.63 -11.15
CA LEU A 30 -29.20 -16.86 -11.58
C LEU A 30 -28.44 -18.06 -11.02
N ARG A 31 -29.18 -18.98 -10.38
CA ARG A 31 -28.66 -20.28 -9.98
C ARG A 31 -28.40 -21.14 -11.22
N SER A 32 -27.67 -22.23 -11.05
CA SER A 32 -27.36 -23.14 -12.16
C SER A 32 -28.64 -23.68 -12.82
N GLU A 33 -29.69 -23.93 -12.03
CA GLU A 33 -31.00 -24.38 -12.50
C GLU A 33 -31.69 -23.31 -13.35
N ASP A 34 -31.71 -22.06 -12.87
CA ASP A 34 -32.32 -20.93 -13.59
C ASP A 34 -31.60 -20.65 -14.92
N ARG A 35 -30.27 -20.85 -14.97
CA ARG A 35 -29.50 -20.73 -16.21
C ARG A 35 -29.85 -21.81 -17.23
N HIS A 36 -30.07 -23.05 -16.76
CA HIS A 36 -30.49 -24.14 -17.63
C HIS A 36 -31.88 -23.85 -18.23
N ALA A 37 -32.80 -23.33 -17.41
CA ALA A 37 -34.15 -22.96 -17.84
C ALA A 37 -34.22 -21.84 -18.89
N LEU A 38 -33.15 -21.04 -19.05
CA LEU A 38 -33.05 -20.03 -20.10
C LEU A 38 -32.56 -20.58 -21.44
N LEU A 39 -31.95 -21.78 -21.44
CA LEU A 39 -31.48 -22.44 -22.65
C LEU A 39 -32.63 -23.23 -23.29
N HIS A 40 -32.59 -23.34 -24.62
CA HIS A 40 -33.63 -24.05 -25.34
C HIS A 40 -33.55 -25.56 -25.06
N GLU A 41 -34.63 -26.11 -24.51
CA GLU A 41 -34.87 -27.55 -24.39
C GLU A 41 -35.84 -27.99 -25.50
N GLY A 42 -35.30 -28.61 -26.55
CA GLY A 42 -36.06 -29.14 -27.67
C GLY A 42 -35.61 -30.55 -28.03
N ALA A 43 -36.34 -31.21 -28.94
CA ALA A 43 -36.06 -32.59 -29.36
C ALA A 43 -34.73 -32.79 -30.14
N GLY A 44 -33.91 -31.74 -30.26
CA GLY A 44 -32.61 -31.75 -30.93
C GLY A 44 -31.43 -31.89 -29.96
N HIS A 45 -30.25 -31.50 -30.43
CA HIS A 45 -29.03 -31.50 -29.62
C HIS A 45 -29.13 -30.49 -28.47
N GLN A 46 -28.61 -30.85 -27.30
CA GLN A 46 -28.58 -29.96 -26.14
C GLN A 46 -27.75 -28.71 -26.45
N VAL A 47 -28.38 -27.54 -26.32
CA VAL A 47 -27.72 -26.24 -26.51
C VAL A 47 -26.93 -25.92 -25.24
N LEU A 48 -25.61 -25.75 -25.38
CA LEU A 48 -24.71 -25.50 -24.24
C LEU A 48 -24.52 -24.00 -23.93
N SER A 49 -24.84 -23.13 -24.88
CA SER A 49 -24.78 -21.68 -24.75
C SER A 49 -25.77 -20.98 -25.68
N ALA A 50 -26.22 -19.81 -25.25
CA ALA A 50 -27.05 -18.90 -26.03
C ALA A 50 -26.49 -17.48 -25.91
N PHE A 51 -26.73 -16.64 -26.92
CA PHE A 51 -26.40 -15.23 -26.85
C PHE A 51 -27.55 -14.38 -27.36
N VAL A 52 -27.62 -13.15 -26.84
CA VAL A 52 -28.51 -12.11 -27.36
C VAL A 52 -27.65 -10.90 -27.66
N GLU A 53 -27.78 -10.36 -28.87
CA GLU A 53 -27.10 -9.16 -29.31
C GLU A 53 -28.14 -8.08 -29.65
N ILE A 54 -27.92 -6.89 -29.10
CA ILE A 54 -28.71 -5.68 -29.40
C ILE A 54 -27.78 -4.68 -30.07
N VAL A 55 -28.23 -4.19 -31.23
CA VAL A 55 -27.57 -3.11 -31.95
C VAL A 55 -28.32 -1.82 -31.63
N PHE A 56 -27.63 -0.88 -31.00
CA PHE A 56 -28.14 0.46 -30.73
C PHE A 56 -27.67 1.39 -31.83
N ASP A 57 -28.60 2.18 -32.35
CA ASP A 57 -28.28 3.40 -33.09
C ASP A 57 -27.77 4.44 -32.08
N ASN A 58 -26.55 4.92 -32.30
CA ASN A 58 -25.86 5.89 -31.47
C ASN A 58 -25.52 7.17 -32.25
N SER A 59 -26.33 7.51 -33.26
CA SER A 59 -26.20 8.74 -34.06
C SER A 59 -26.18 10.03 -33.21
N ASP A 60 -26.75 10.00 -32.00
CA ASP A 60 -26.78 11.12 -31.06
C ASP A 60 -25.67 11.08 -30.00
N ASN A 61 -24.74 10.11 -30.10
CA ASN A 61 -23.57 9.95 -29.25
C ASN A 61 -23.89 9.89 -27.74
N ARG A 62 -25.07 9.39 -27.37
CA ARG A 62 -25.46 9.19 -25.96
C ARG A 62 -24.70 8.08 -25.27
N ILE A 63 -24.24 7.08 -26.01
CA ILE A 63 -23.43 5.98 -25.49
C ILE A 63 -21.97 6.36 -25.73
N PRO A 64 -21.24 6.87 -24.72
CA PRO A 64 -19.83 7.16 -24.86
C PRO A 64 -19.05 5.84 -24.93
N VAL A 65 -18.66 5.43 -26.14
CA VAL A 65 -17.79 4.27 -26.32
C VAL A 65 -16.35 4.67 -25.99
N ILE A 66 -16.04 4.79 -24.71
CA ILE A 66 -14.67 5.04 -24.25
C ILE A 66 -13.92 3.71 -24.32
N PHE A 67 -13.27 3.45 -25.45
CA PHE A 67 -12.29 2.36 -25.53
C PHE A 67 -11.04 2.76 -24.76
N GLY A 68 -10.80 2.13 -23.62
CA GLY A 68 -9.51 2.10 -22.95
C GLY A 68 -9.45 2.89 -21.66
N LEU A 69 -9.07 2.18 -20.59
CA LEU A 69 -8.39 2.74 -19.43
C LEU A 69 -7.11 3.45 -19.89
N LEU A 70 -7.21 4.73 -20.22
CA LEU A 70 -6.09 5.66 -20.08
C LEU A 70 -6.53 6.78 -19.14
N PRO A 71 -5.82 6.95 -18.01
CA PRO A 71 -6.14 8.01 -17.08
C PRO A 71 -5.68 9.35 -17.66
N LEU A 72 -6.55 10.36 -17.55
CA LEU A 72 -6.18 11.73 -17.20
C LEU A 72 -4.93 12.28 -17.90
N CYS A 73 -4.99 12.50 -19.22
CA CYS A 73 -4.22 13.56 -19.87
C CYS A 73 -4.70 13.72 -21.32
N ASP A 74 -4.88 14.96 -21.73
CA ASP A 74 -5.36 15.43 -23.03
C ASP A 74 -6.82 15.21 -23.42
N ALA A 75 -7.51 16.35 -23.51
CA ALA A 75 -8.85 16.55 -24.04
C ALA A 75 -8.91 16.41 -25.58
N HIS A 76 -8.25 15.38 -26.14
CA HIS A 76 -8.22 15.10 -27.57
C HIS A 76 -8.24 13.61 -27.92
N LEU A 77 -8.69 12.75 -27.00
CA LEU A 77 -8.82 11.33 -27.31
C LEU A 77 -10.03 11.12 -28.23
N ASP A 78 -9.74 10.72 -29.47
CA ASP A 78 -10.68 10.34 -30.53
C ASP A 78 -11.93 9.68 -29.96
N LYS A 79 -13.02 10.46 -29.86
CA LYS A 79 -14.35 9.89 -29.85
C LYS A 79 -14.49 9.20 -31.20
N VAL A 80 -14.30 7.88 -31.21
CA VAL A 80 -14.70 7.09 -32.37
C VAL A 80 -16.22 7.16 -32.36
N ASP A 81 -16.77 8.15 -33.05
CA ASP A 81 -18.19 8.32 -33.32
C ASP A 81 -18.63 7.09 -34.10
N LYS A 82 -19.05 6.06 -33.37
CA LYS A 82 -19.68 4.89 -33.96
C LYS A 82 -21.17 5.18 -34.02
N GLU A 83 -21.68 5.23 -35.25
CA GLU A 83 -23.10 5.35 -35.54
C GLU A 83 -23.90 4.15 -34.98
N GLU A 84 -23.25 3.00 -34.76
CA GLU A 84 -23.85 1.82 -34.16
C GLU A 84 -23.01 1.25 -33.00
N VAL A 85 -23.67 0.84 -31.92
CA VAL A 85 -23.07 0.15 -30.77
C VAL A 85 -23.70 -1.23 -30.60
N ARG A 86 -22.88 -2.29 -30.56
CA ARG A 86 -23.36 -3.68 -30.44
C ARG A 86 -23.07 -4.22 -29.05
N LEU A 87 -24.12 -4.45 -28.27
CA LEU A 87 -24.03 -5.08 -26.95
C LEU A 87 -24.53 -6.52 -27.03
N ARG A 88 -23.65 -7.46 -26.72
CA ARG A 88 -23.96 -8.89 -26.69
C ARG A 88 -23.75 -9.45 -25.29
N ARG A 89 -24.72 -10.22 -24.80
CA ARG A 89 -24.57 -11.05 -23.59
C ARG A 89 -24.66 -12.52 -23.98
N THR A 90 -23.66 -13.30 -23.60
CA THR A 90 -23.57 -14.74 -23.86
C THR A 90 -23.72 -15.49 -22.54
N ILE A 91 -24.71 -16.36 -22.46
CA ILE A 91 -24.95 -17.24 -21.31
C ILE A 91 -24.65 -18.69 -21.69
N GLY A 92 -23.89 -19.35 -20.84
CA GLY A 92 -23.71 -20.80 -20.85
C GLY A 92 -23.98 -21.37 -19.46
N LEU A 93 -23.88 -22.69 -19.34
CA LEU A 93 -24.12 -23.39 -18.07
C LEU A 93 -23.24 -22.86 -16.92
N LYS A 94 -21.98 -22.50 -17.21
CA LYS A 94 -21.01 -22.02 -16.22
C LYS A 94 -20.54 -20.58 -16.43
N LYS A 95 -20.76 -20.01 -17.61
CA LYS A 95 -20.21 -18.71 -18.02
C LYS A 95 -21.31 -17.72 -18.33
N ASP A 96 -21.07 -16.45 -18.00
CA ASP A 96 -21.92 -15.31 -18.33
C ASP A 96 -20.99 -14.16 -18.71
N GLU A 97 -20.91 -13.87 -20.01
CA GLU A 97 -19.90 -12.99 -20.60
C GLU A 97 -20.58 -11.88 -21.39
N TYR A 98 -20.04 -10.65 -21.29
CA TYR A 98 -20.52 -9.50 -22.04
C TYR A 98 -19.50 -9.08 -23.08
N PHE A 99 -19.99 -8.68 -24.25
CA PHE A 99 -19.19 -8.18 -25.35
C PHE A 99 -19.76 -6.86 -25.85
N LEU A 100 -18.89 -5.87 -26.01
CA LEU A 100 -19.20 -4.58 -26.64
C LEU A 100 -18.39 -4.48 -27.92
N ASP A 101 -19.07 -4.39 -29.07
CA ASP A 101 -18.47 -4.42 -30.41
C ASP A 101 -17.47 -5.57 -30.60
N GLY A 102 -17.81 -6.74 -30.06
CA GLY A 102 -16.97 -7.94 -30.12
C GLY A 102 -15.81 -7.98 -29.12
N LYS A 103 -15.58 -6.93 -28.32
CA LYS A 103 -14.57 -6.95 -27.24
C LYS A 103 -15.20 -7.38 -25.93
N HIS A 104 -14.51 -8.26 -25.21
CA HIS A 104 -14.94 -8.68 -23.88
C HIS A 104 -14.88 -7.51 -22.89
N ILE A 105 -15.97 -7.28 -22.16
CA ILE A 105 -16.11 -6.17 -21.22
C ILE A 105 -16.67 -6.70 -19.89
N THR A 106 -16.30 -6.06 -18.77
CA THR A 106 -16.83 -6.47 -17.48
C THR A 106 -18.27 -6.01 -17.31
N LYS A 107 -19.02 -6.76 -16.51
CA LYS A 107 -20.40 -6.41 -16.12
C LYS A 107 -20.50 -4.99 -15.56
N THR A 108 -19.57 -4.58 -14.70
CA THR A 108 -19.58 -3.26 -14.08
C THR A 108 -19.47 -2.15 -15.12
N GLU A 109 -18.60 -2.33 -16.12
CA GLU A 109 -18.44 -1.38 -17.22
C GLU A 109 -19.69 -1.31 -18.10
N VAL A 110 -20.33 -2.45 -18.42
CA VAL A 110 -21.62 -2.46 -19.16
C VAL A 110 -22.69 -1.69 -18.40
N MET A 111 -22.79 -1.88 -17.09
CA MET A 111 -23.80 -1.17 -16.31
C MET A 111 -23.53 0.32 -16.23
N ASN A 112 -22.26 0.73 -16.10
CA ASN A 112 -21.88 2.14 -16.11
C ASN A 112 -22.15 2.77 -17.50
N LEU A 113 -21.93 2.01 -18.58
CA LEU A 113 -22.24 2.43 -19.95
C LEU A 113 -23.74 2.67 -20.12
N LEU A 114 -24.57 1.71 -19.72
CA LEU A 114 -26.02 1.81 -19.77
C LEU A 114 -26.55 2.99 -18.93
N GLU A 115 -26.00 3.18 -17.72
CA GLU A 115 -26.33 4.31 -16.85
C GLU A 115 -25.95 5.66 -17.49
N SER A 116 -24.78 5.75 -18.12
CA SER A 116 -24.35 6.97 -18.83
C SER A 116 -25.24 7.32 -20.03
N ALA A 117 -25.82 6.30 -20.66
CA ALA A 117 -26.78 6.45 -21.76
C ALA A 117 -28.21 6.75 -21.28
N GLY A 118 -28.44 6.79 -19.96
CA GLY A 118 -29.73 7.09 -19.34
C GLY A 118 -30.61 5.87 -19.06
N PHE A 119 -30.10 4.65 -19.19
CA PHE A 119 -30.79 3.45 -18.71
C PHE A 119 -30.60 3.33 -17.19
N SER A 120 -31.67 3.54 -16.42
CA SER A 120 -31.58 3.37 -14.97
C SER A 120 -31.40 1.91 -14.57
N ARG A 121 -30.39 1.63 -13.73
CA ARG A 121 -30.09 0.29 -13.19
C ARG A 121 -31.23 -0.26 -12.32
N SER A 122 -31.86 0.60 -11.53
CA SER A 122 -32.81 0.21 -10.47
C SER A 122 -34.27 0.16 -10.93
N ASN A 123 -34.63 0.84 -12.02
CA ASN A 123 -35.99 0.84 -12.53
C ASN A 123 -36.06 1.03 -14.05
N PRO A 124 -36.27 -0.05 -14.82
CA PRO A 124 -36.30 0.00 -16.26
C PRO A 124 -37.65 0.52 -16.77
N TYR A 125 -37.87 1.84 -16.74
CA TYR A 125 -39.08 2.45 -17.35
C TYR A 125 -39.19 2.20 -18.85
N TYR A 126 -38.11 1.73 -19.47
CA TYR A 126 -38.09 1.26 -20.86
C TYR A 126 -38.81 -0.09 -21.06
N VAL A 127 -39.20 -0.82 -19.99
CA VAL A 127 -40.00 -2.05 -20.08
C VAL A 127 -41.14 -2.06 -19.06
N VAL A 128 -42.38 -1.95 -19.54
CA VAL A 128 -43.58 -2.10 -18.69
C VAL A 128 -44.02 -3.57 -18.70
N GLN A 129 -43.88 -4.25 -17.57
CA GLN A 129 -44.38 -5.61 -17.41
C GLN A 129 -45.90 -5.65 -17.21
N GLN A 130 -46.50 -6.78 -17.54
CA GLN A 130 -47.87 -7.09 -17.12
C GLN A 130 -47.98 -6.98 -15.59
N GLY A 131 -48.99 -6.26 -15.11
CA GLY A 131 -49.20 -6.01 -13.67
C GLY A 131 -48.34 -4.88 -13.07
N LYS A 132 -47.32 -4.35 -13.78
CA LYS A 132 -46.51 -3.24 -13.28
C LYS A 132 -47.34 -1.98 -13.04
N ILE A 133 -48.33 -1.71 -13.88
CA ILE A 133 -49.25 -0.59 -13.73
C ILE A 133 -50.04 -0.70 -12.42
N ALA A 134 -50.60 -1.89 -12.13
CA ALA A 134 -51.30 -2.14 -10.86
C ALA A 134 -50.35 -1.99 -9.66
N SER A 135 -49.10 -2.44 -9.78
CA SER A 135 -48.11 -2.25 -8.71
C SER A 135 -47.82 -0.76 -8.46
N LEU A 136 -47.68 0.06 -9.52
CA LEU A 136 -47.45 1.50 -9.39
C LEU A 136 -48.61 2.21 -8.70
N THR A 137 -49.85 1.78 -8.96
CA THR A 137 -51.04 2.33 -8.29
C THR A 137 -51.13 1.95 -6.81
N LEU A 138 -50.56 0.81 -6.41
CA LEU A 138 -50.61 0.28 -5.05
C LEU A 138 -49.34 0.59 -4.22
N MET A 139 -48.33 1.23 -4.81
CA MET A 139 -47.08 1.57 -4.13
C MET A 139 -47.31 2.50 -2.93
N LYS A 140 -46.53 2.25 -1.86
CA LYS A 140 -46.49 3.13 -0.69
C LYS A 140 -45.82 4.46 -1.03
N ASP A 141 -46.13 5.51 -0.28
CA ASP A 141 -45.56 6.84 -0.52
C ASP A 141 -44.03 6.88 -0.44
N SER A 142 -43.42 6.06 0.44
CA SER A 142 -41.96 5.91 0.51
C SER A 142 -41.37 5.32 -0.77
N GLU A 143 -41.98 4.27 -1.31
CA GLU A 143 -41.55 3.63 -2.55
C GLU A 143 -41.74 4.58 -3.74
N ARG A 144 -42.82 5.36 -3.74
CA ARG A 144 -43.07 6.40 -4.75
C ARG A 144 -42.06 7.55 -4.65
N LEU A 145 -41.60 7.90 -3.46
CA LEU A 145 -40.54 8.89 -3.29
C LEU A 145 -39.20 8.38 -3.82
N ASP A 146 -38.83 7.13 -3.49
CA ASP A 146 -37.62 6.50 -4.00
C ASP A 146 -37.65 6.42 -5.54
N LEU A 147 -38.81 6.09 -6.09
CA LEU A 147 -39.10 6.11 -7.52
C LEU A 147 -38.83 7.48 -8.16
N LEU A 148 -39.30 8.55 -7.52
CA LEU A 148 -39.10 9.93 -7.98
C LEU A 148 -37.64 10.37 -7.89
N LYS A 149 -36.94 10.02 -6.81
CA LYS A 149 -35.51 10.28 -6.64
C LYS A 149 -34.67 9.60 -7.72
N GLU A 150 -35.08 8.41 -8.11
CA GLU A 150 -34.44 7.68 -9.20
C GLU A 150 -34.67 8.34 -10.56
N ILE A 151 -35.91 8.76 -10.88
CA ILE A 151 -36.21 9.52 -12.10
C ILE A 151 -35.44 10.85 -12.13
N GLY A 152 -35.35 11.53 -10.99
CA GLY A 152 -34.62 12.78 -10.85
C GLY A 152 -33.10 12.62 -10.92
N GLY A 153 -32.57 11.39 -11.02
CA GLY A 153 -31.13 11.13 -11.03
C GLY A 153 -30.41 11.48 -9.71
N THR A 154 -31.16 11.82 -8.65
CA THR A 154 -30.58 12.26 -7.37
C THR A 154 -30.00 11.11 -6.56
N ARG A 155 -30.38 9.87 -6.87
CA ARG A 155 -29.90 8.66 -6.19
C ARG A 155 -28.38 8.51 -6.26
N VAL A 156 -27.79 8.66 -7.45
CA VAL A 156 -26.34 8.54 -7.66
C VAL A 156 -25.60 9.62 -6.86
N TYR A 157 -26.14 10.84 -6.85
CA TYR A 157 -25.60 11.94 -6.06
C TYR A 157 -25.68 11.65 -4.56
N GLU A 158 -26.81 11.19 -4.05
CA GLU A 158 -26.98 10.83 -2.63
C GLU A 158 -26.03 9.71 -2.20
N GLU A 159 -25.83 8.70 -3.05
CA GLU A 159 -24.91 7.59 -2.79
C GLU A 159 -23.45 8.05 -2.75
N ARG A 160 -22.98 8.78 -3.78
CA ARG A 160 -21.64 9.37 -3.80
C ARG A 160 -21.40 10.32 -2.63
N ARG A 161 -22.41 11.10 -2.24
CA ARG A 161 -22.34 11.99 -1.07
C ARG A 161 -22.17 11.17 0.21
N ARG A 162 -22.93 10.09 0.38
CA ARG A 162 -22.83 9.20 1.56
C ARG A 162 -21.44 8.57 1.66
N GLU A 163 -20.90 8.07 0.55
CA GLU A 163 -19.54 7.52 0.48
C GLU A 163 -18.49 8.57 0.82
N SER A 164 -18.61 9.77 0.25
CA SER A 164 -17.70 10.89 0.51
C SER A 164 -17.69 11.30 1.98
N LEU A 165 -18.87 11.36 2.61
CA LEU A 165 -19.01 11.65 4.04
C LEU A 165 -18.33 10.58 4.90
N LYS A 166 -18.46 9.30 4.52
CA LYS A 166 -17.78 8.19 5.21
C LYS A 166 -16.26 8.33 5.11
N ILE A 167 -15.73 8.58 3.92
CA ILE A 167 -14.29 8.81 3.69
C ILE A 167 -13.80 10.00 4.52
N MET A 168 -14.56 11.10 4.55
CA MET A 168 -14.22 12.29 5.33
C MET A 168 -14.14 11.98 6.82
N GLN A 169 -15.07 11.19 7.36
CA GLN A 169 -15.05 10.77 8.76
C GLN A 169 -13.83 9.89 9.07
N GLU A 170 -13.52 8.92 8.21
CA GLU A 170 -12.34 8.05 8.36
C GLU A 170 -11.03 8.85 8.31
N THR A 171 -10.90 9.78 7.37
CA THR A 171 -9.74 10.69 7.29
C THR A 171 -9.64 11.59 8.51
N GLY A 172 -10.77 12.08 9.04
CA GLY A 172 -10.80 12.84 10.29
C GLY A 172 -10.26 12.04 11.48
N ASN A 173 -10.60 10.75 11.58
CA ASN A 173 -10.08 9.87 12.63
C ASN A 173 -8.57 9.60 12.46
N LYS A 174 -8.11 9.33 11.24
CA LYS A 174 -6.68 9.17 10.94
C LYS A 174 -5.88 10.42 11.30
N ARG A 175 -6.40 11.61 10.99
CA ARG A 175 -5.77 12.89 11.36
C ARG A 175 -5.61 13.03 12.87
N LYS A 176 -6.61 12.64 13.66
CA LYS A 176 -6.52 12.67 15.13
C LYS A 176 -5.42 11.75 15.66
N GLN A 177 -5.30 10.54 15.11
CA GLN A 177 -4.24 9.61 15.46
C GLN A 177 -2.85 10.17 15.14
N ILE A 178 -2.69 10.79 13.96
CA ILE A 178 -1.42 11.44 13.57
C ILE A 178 -1.05 12.54 14.57
N ILE A 179 -2.01 13.38 14.98
CA ILE A 179 -1.76 14.46 15.95
C ILE A 179 -1.27 13.88 17.30
N GLN A 180 -1.86 12.78 17.77
CA GLN A 180 -1.43 12.11 19.00
C GLN A 180 0.00 11.58 18.88
N VAL A 181 0.35 10.97 17.75
CA VAL A 181 1.72 10.48 17.51
C VAL A 181 2.72 11.62 17.45
N VAL A 182 2.38 12.74 16.81
CA VAL A 182 3.24 13.93 16.76
C VAL A 182 3.48 14.49 18.16
N GLN A 183 2.44 14.60 19.00
CA GLN A 183 2.59 15.04 20.39
C GLN A 183 3.53 14.13 21.19
N TYR A 184 3.38 12.81 21.03
CA TYR A 184 4.27 11.85 21.66
C TYR A 184 5.73 11.99 21.17
N LEU A 185 5.95 12.22 19.88
CA LEU A 185 7.28 12.46 19.33
C LEU A 185 7.90 13.75 19.86
N ASP A 186 7.11 14.82 20.01
CA ASP A 186 7.58 16.09 20.58
C ASP A 186 7.99 15.93 22.05
N GLU A 187 7.25 15.13 22.83
CA GLU A 187 7.63 14.77 24.20
C GLU A 187 8.94 13.97 24.23
N ARG A 188 9.05 12.94 23.37
CA ARG A 188 10.26 12.12 23.30
C ARG A 188 11.49 12.90 22.85
N LEU A 189 11.32 13.87 21.95
CA LEU A 189 12.40 14.77 21.53
C LEU A 189 12.91 15.63 22.69
N LYS A 190 12.02 16.15 23.55
CA LYS A 190 12.42 16.93 24.73
C LYS A 190 13.22 16.08 25.72
N GLU A 191 12.78 14.85 25.98
CA GLU A 191 13.53 13.91 26.84
C GLU A 191 14.94 13.65 26.29
N LEU A 192 15.07 13.43 24.97
CA LEU A 192 16.35 13.21 24.33
C LEU A 192 17.28 14.45 24.38
N ASP A 193 16.72 15.66 24.29
CA ASP A 193 17.49 16.89 24.45
C ASP A 193 18.01 17.05 25.89
N GLU A 194 17.23 16.67 26.90
CA GLU A 194 17.66 16.64 28.30
C GLU A 194 18.77 15.60 28.53
N GLU A 195 18.59 14.37 28.04
CA GLU A 195 19.60 13.30 28.11
C GLU A 195 20.91 13.71 27.43
N LYS A 196 20.83 14.43 26.30
CA LYS A 196 22.00 14.95 25.58
C LYS A 196 22.76 15.99 26.40
N GLU A 197 22.07 16.92 27.06
CA GLU A 197 22.71 17.92 27.90
C GLU A 197 23.34 17.28 29.15
N GLU A 198 22.70 16.27 29.74
CA GLU A 198 23.29 15.49 30.84
C GLU A 198 24.56 14.76 30.39
N LEU A 199 24.52 14.07 29.24
CA LEU A 199 25.69 13.39 28.67
C LEU A 199 26.83 14.37 28.37
N ARG A 200 26.51 15.58 27.91
CA ARG A 200 27.51 16.63 27.65
C ARG A 200 28.22 17.06 28.93
N LYS A 201 27.47 17.24 30.03
CA LYS A 201 28.03 17.53 31.36
C LYS A 201 28.91 16.38 31.86
N TYR A 202 28.44 15.14 31.72
CA TYR A 202 29.21 13.95 32.07
C TYR A 202 30.54 13.90 31.31
N GLN A 203 30.54 14.12 30.00
CA GLN A 203 31.77 14.13 29.19
C GLN A 203 32.76 15.22 29.62
N GLN A 204 32.26 16.39 30.05
CA GLN A 204 33.11 17.46 30.55
C GLN A 204 33.77 17.08 31.89
N LEU A 205 32.99 16.49 32.80
CA LEU A 205 33.49 16.01 34.08
C LEU A 205 34.47 14.83 33.91
N ASP A 206 34.19 13.91 32.99
CA ASP A 206 35.08 12.77 32.69
C ASP A 206 36.43 13.24 32.11
N LYS A 207 36.42 14.28 31.25
CA LYS A 207 37.66 14.92 30.79
C LYS A 207 38.46 15.52 31.95
N GLN A 208 37.80 16.22 32.86
CA GLN A 208 38.46 16.78 34.06
C GLN A 208 39.02 15.66 34.94
N ARG A 209 38.25 14.60 35.19
CA ARG A 209 38.69 13.43 35.95
C ARG A 209 39.95 12.82 35.34
N LYS A 210 39.95 12.55 34.04
CA LYS A 210 41.11 12.00 33.31
C LYS A 210 42.34 12.90 33.38
N SER A 211 42.16 14.22 33.32
CA SER A 211 43.28 15.15 33.45
C SER A 211 43.91 15.16 34.84
N LEU A 212 43.08 15.08 35.89
CA LEU A 212 43.54 14.96 37.28
C LEU A 212 44.22 13.62 37.52
N GLU A 213 43.62 12.53 37.04
CA GLU A 213 44.16 11.17 37.11
C GLU A 213 45.54 11.07 36.44
N TYR A 214 45.69 11.65 35.24
CA TYR A 214 47.00 11.74 34.57
C TYR A 214 48.03 12.54 35.40
N THR A 215 47.61 13.66 35.99
CA THR A 215 48.49 14.49 36.82
C THR A 215 48.96 13.74 38.09
N ILE A 216 48.07 12.96 38.71
CA ILE A 216 48.41 12.12 39.85
C ILE A 216 49.41 11.04 39.43
N TYR A 217 49.14 10.32 38.34
CA TYR A 217 50.04 9.28 37.85
C TYR A 217 51.41 9.82 37.43
N ASP A 218 51.47 11.01 36.81
CA ASP A 218 52.75 11.63 36.46
C ASP A 218 53.57 11.98 37.72
N LYS A 219 52.91 12.50 38.76
CA LYS A 219 53.54 12.79 40.05
C LYS A 219 54.07 11.51 40.72
N GLU A 220 53.26 10.45 40.78
CA GLU A 220 53.69 9.16 41.34
C GLU A 220 54.88 8.57 40.58
N LEU A 221 54.89 8.70 39.25
CA LEU A 221 55.96 8.25 38.38
C LEU A 221 57.24 9.07 38.61
N HIS A 222 57.12 10.39 38.77
CA HIS A 222 58.24 11.27 39.11
C HIS A 222 58.85 10.91 40.47
N ASP A 223 58.01 10.71 41.50
CA ASP A 223 58.45 10.30 42.84
C ASP A 223 59.14 8.93 42.81
N ALA A 224 58.62 7.98 42.04
CA ALA A 224 59.24 6.67 41.84
C ALA A 224 60.61 6.77 41.13
N ARG A 225 60.72 7.62 40.12
CA ARG A 225 62.00 7.90 39.43
C ARG A 225 63.01 8.55 40.35
N HIS A 226 62.59 9.50 41.19
CA HIS A 226 63.46 10.14 42.17
C HIS A 226 64.04 9.11 43.14
N LYS A 227 63.19 8.25 43.71
CA LYS A 227 63.61 7.14 44.59
C LYS A 227 64.58 6.18 43.89
N LEU A 228 64.34 5.83 42.63
CA LEU A 228 65.27 5.01 41.84
C LEU A 228 66.62 5.71 41.64
N GLY A 229 66.60 7.03 41.38
CA GLY A 229 67.80 7.87 41.28
C GLY A 229 68.61 7.87 42.57
N GLU A 230 67.96 8.11 43.72
CA GLU A 230 68.60 8.03 45.04
C GLU A 230 69.26 6.67 45.25
N VAL A 231 68.51 5.57 45.09
CA VAL A 231 69.03 4.20 45.23
C VAL A 231 70.21 3.92 44.28
N SER A 232 70.15 4.41 43.04
CA SER A 232 71.25 4.25 42.08
C SER A 232 72.50 5.04 42.47
N SER A 233 72.33 6.22 43.07
CA SER A 233 73.44 7.03 43.58
C SER A 233 74.13 6.38 44.78
N PHE A 234 73.34 5.82 45.73
CA PHE A 234 73.86 5.01 46.83
C PHE A 234 74.66 3.81 46.32
N ARG A 235 74.14 3.05 45.34
CA ARG A 235 74.88 1.94 44.72
C ARG A 235 76.19 2.39 44.05
N CYS A 236 76.24 3.59 43.47
CA CYS A 236 77.45 4.12 42.83
C CYS A 236 78.49 4.58 43.86
N LEU A 237 78.06 5.12 45.00
CA LEU A 237 78.92 5.41 46.14
C LEU A 237 79.52 4.13 46.72
N ASP A 238 78.70 3.10 46.94
CA ASP A 238 79.18 1.78 47.36
C ASP A 238 80.18 1.19 46.35
N TYR A 239 79.92 1.34 45.04
CA TYR A 239 80.86 0.85 44.01
C TYR A 239 82.18 1.63 43.98
N LYS A 240 82.15 2.95 44.26
CA LYS A 240 83.36 3.76 44.40
C LYS A 240 84.14 3.41 45.67
N ASP A 241 83.47 3.12 46.78
CA ASP A 241 84.12 2.68 48.01
C ASP A 241 84.77 1.30 47.84
N VAL A 242 84.10 0.36 47.16
CA VAL A 242 84.67 -0.95 46.82
C VAL A 242 85.85 -0.82 45.84
N ASN A 243 85.79 0.09 44.86
CA ASN A 243 86.87 0.30 43.91
C ASN A 243 88.07 1.06 44.54
N CYS A 244 87.83 1.99 45.47
CA CYS A 244 88.87 2.58 46.33
C CYS A 244 89.53 1.54 47.23
N PHE A 245 88.76 0.55 47.73
CA PHE A 245 89.31 -0.58 48.47
C PHE A 245 90.18 -1.49 47.58
N TYR A 246 89.73 -1.78 46.35
CA TYR A 246 90.51 -2.56 45.37
C TYR A 246 91.79 -1.84 44.92
N HIS A 247 91.77 -0.52 44.75
CA HIS A 247 92.96 0.27 44.41
C HIS A 247 93.90 0.47 45.61
N SER A 248 93.38 0.55 46.84
CA SER A 248 94.20 0.61 48.05
C SER A 248 94.84 -0.74 48.40
N CYS A 249 94.19 -1.86 48.07
CA CYS A 249 94.76 -3.21 48.23
C CYS A 249 95.65 -3.66 47.07
N SER A 250 95.64 -2.97 45.92
CA SER A 250 96.52 -3.28 44.78
C SER A 250 97.73 -2.34 44.73
N SER A 251 98.57 -2.42 45.76
CA SER A 251 99.97 -1.98 45.73
C SER A 251 100.87 -3.21 45.93
N PRO A 252 101.99 -3.34 45.20
CA PRO A 252 102.42 -4.63 44.67
C PRO A 252 103.35 -5.41 45.62
N LEU A 253 102.97 -6.65 45.94
CA LEU A 253 103.92 -7.67 46.41
C LEU A 253 104.66 -8.25 45.20
N TYR A 254 105.75 -7.58 44.83
CA TYR A 254 106.89 -8.22 44.16
C TYR A 254 107.80 -8.85 45.24
N PHE A 255 108.49 -9.95 44.87
CA PHE A 255 109.35 -10.89 45.64
C PHE A 255 108.63 -12.19 46.04
N LEU A 256 108.93 -13.40 45.58
CA LEU A 256 109.86 -14.05 44.64
C LEU A 256 109.00 -15.11 43.90
N HIS A 257 109.19 -15.60 42.67
CA HIS A 257 110.38 -16.11 42.00
C HIS A 257 109.95 -16.50 40.56
N GLY A 258 110.82 -16.30 39.57
CA GLY A 258 110.88 -17.19 38.41
C GLY A 258 109.89 -16.97 37.26
N VAL A 259 110.31 -16.12 36.33
CA VAL A 259 109.86 -16.08 34.94
C VAL A 259 110.06 -17.45 34.26
N LEU A 260 109.02 -18.00 33.65
CA LEU A 260 109.16 -18.61 32.33
C LEU A 260 107.91 -18.36 31.48
N THR A 261 108.15 -17.56 30.45
CA THR A 261 107.34 -17.20 29.28
C THR A 261 106.97 -18.39 28.38
N MET A 262 105.98 -18.13 27.52
CA MET A 262 105.54 -18.83 26.29
C MET A 262 104.33 -19.76 26.47
N VAL A 263 103.26 -19.70 25.66
CA VAL A 263 103.02 -18.98 24.40
C VAL A 263 101.51 -18.97 24.13
N LEU A 264 101.07 -17.90 23.49
CA LEU A 264 99.82 -17.77 22.73
C LEU A 264 99.64 -18.92 21.72
N VAL A 265 98.49 -19.61 21.80
CA VAL A 265 97.56 -19.70 20.66
C VAL A 265 96.17 -19.39 21.21
#